data_AF-A0A1I1Q7K9-F1
#
_entry.id   AF-A0A1I1Q7K9-F1
#
_cell.length_a   1.000
_cell.length_b   1.000
_cell.length_c   1.000
_cell.angle_alpha   90.00
_cell.angle_beta   90.00
_cell.angle_gamma   90.00
#
_symmetry.space_group_name_H-M   'P 1'
#
loop_
_entity.id
_entity.type
_entity.pdbx_description
1 polymer ?
#
loop_
_entity_poly.entity_id
_entity_poly.type
_entity_poly.pdbx_seq_one_letter_code
_entity_poly.pdbx_strand_id
1 'polypeptide(L)'
;MTPGPRGRGGHGLDPERRARHRHDQSVFHRLLERHDAIQRQREVLDNGIRTLTTSADPEVVALLHDHVPAMHQRLEEGFALRRWDPLYVEIFAHRQQLRMAIELLEDGVRVEETSDDLWVVRLIQAHGTAVDAFVAHGHEAAGQPSPMPGEGKD
;
A
#
# COMPACT_ATOMS: atom_id res chain seq x y z
N MET A 1 47.48 10.55 -24.42
CA MET A 1 46.21 11.00 -23.80
C MET A 1 45.23 9.85 -23.87
N THR A 2 45.04 9.12 -22.78
CA THR A 2 44.10 7.99 -22.72
C THR A 2 42.76 8.54 -22.24
N PRO A 3 41.65 8.38 -22.97
CA PRO A 3 40.34 8.75 -22.44
C PRO A 3 39.92 7.69 -21.42
N GLY A 4 39.72 8.10 -20.16
CA GLY A 4 39.13 7.26 -19.13
C GLY A 4 37.66 6.92 -19.40
N PRO A 5 37.13 5.85 -18.81
CA PRO A 5 35.75 5.44 -19.04
C PRO A 5 34.81 6.45 -18.37
N ARG A 6 33.90 7.04 -19.16
CA ARG A 6 32.79 7.84 -18.65
C ARG A 6 31.75 6.90 -18.05
N GLY A 7 31.84 6.67 -16.74
CA GLY A 7 30.73 6.17 -15.95
C GLY A 7 29.69 7.28 -15.75
N ARG A 8 28.52 7.16 -16.38
CA ARG A 8 27.27 7.81 -15.95
C ARG A 8 26.10 6.93 -16.37
N GLY A 9 25.86 5.87 -15.60
CA GLY A 9 24.59 5.16 -15.62
C GLY A 9 23.55 6.00 -14.89
N GLY A 10 22.66 6.66 -15.62
CA GLY A 10 21.42 7.12 -15.04
C GLY A 10 20.61 5.89 -14.64
N HIS A 11 20.51 5.60 -13.35
CA HIS A 11 19.72 4.47 -12.85
C HIS A 11 18.22 4.79 -12.97
N GLY A 12 17.72 4.83 -14.21
CA GLY A 12 16.32 4.53 -14.45
C GLY A 12 16.02 3.12 -13.95
N LEU A 13 14.80 2.90 -13.47
CA LEU A 13 14.32 1.56 -13.12
C LEU A 13 14.62 0.59 -14.27
N ASP A 14 15.08 -0.63 -13.97
CA ASP A 14 15.26 -1.67 -14.99
C ASP A 14 13.91 -1.95 -15.71
N PRO A 15 13.92 -2.52 -16.94
CA PRO A 15 12.70 -2.75 -17.71
C PRO A 15 11.63 -3.57 -16.98
N GLU A 16 12.04 -4.57 -16.20
CA GLU A 16 11.15 -5.49 -15.48
C GLU A 16 10.46 -4.76 -14.32
N ARG A 17 11.23 -4.04 -13.51
CA ARG A 17 10.74 -3.21 -12.41
C ARG A 17 9.83 -2.10 -12.90
N ARG A 18 10.07 -1.55 -14.10
CA ARG A 18 9.13 -0.62 -14.76
C ARG A 18 7.83 -1.30 -15.18
N ALA A 19 7.90 -2.51 -15.73
CA ALA A 19 6.71 -3.27 -16.11
C ALA A 19 5.86 -3.61 -14.89
N ARG A 20 6.48 -4.14 -13.83
CA ARG A 20 5.83 -4.37 -12.53
C ARG A 20 5.24 -3.08 -11.98
N HIS A 21 5.95 -1.95 -12.07
CA HIS A 21 5.42 -0.66 -11.63
C HIS A 21 4.10 -0.29 -12.29
N ARG A 22 4.04 -0.41 -13.63
CA ARG A 22 2.83 -0.10 -14.40
C ARG A 22 1.71 -1.08 -14.12
N HIS A 23 2.03 -2.37 -13.95
CA HIS A 23 1.06 -3.40 -13.59
C HIS A 23 0.39 -3.06 -12.25
N ASP A 24 1.18 -2.88 -11.19
CA ASP A 24 0.62 -2.63 -9.85
C ASP A 24 -0.14 -1.29 -9.79
N GLN A 25 0.30 -0.28 -10.55
CA GLN A 25 -0.45 0.97 -10.71
C GLN A 25 -1.80 0.73 -11.39
N SER A 26 -1.83 -0.09 -12.44
CA SER A 26 -3.07 -0.43 -13.14
C SER A 26 -4.03 -1.22 -12.27
N VAL A 27 -3.54 -2.18 -11.49
CA VAL A 27 -4.34 -2.98 -10.54
C VAL A 27 -4.93 -2.05 -9.47
N PHE A 28 -4.10 -1.17 -8.90
CA PHE A 28 -4.56 -0.20 -7.91
C PHE A 28 -5.66 0.72 -8.48
N HIS A 29 -5.49 1.27 -9.68
CA HIS A 29 -6.53 2.09 -10.31
C HIS A 29 -7.83 1.31 -10.52
N ARG A 30 -7.77 0.05 -10.98
CA ARG A 30 -8.97 -0.78 -11.13
C ARG A 30 -9.69 -1.04 -9.81
N LEU A 31 -8.97 -1.21 -8.70
CA LEU A 31 -9.57 -1.31 -7.36
C LEU A 31 -10.26 0.00 -6.96
N LEU A 32 -9.69 1.16 -7.30
CA LEU A 32 -10.31 2.46 -7.06
C LEU A 32 -11.55 2.70 -7.93
N GLU A 33 -11.55 2.22 -9.18
CA GLU A 33 -12.71 2.28 -10.07
C GLU A 33 -13.87 1.40 -9.56
N ARG A 34 -13.55 0.28 -8.91
CA ARG A 34 -14.51 -0.71 -8.40
C ARG A 34 -14.68 -0.64 -6.88
N HIS A 35 -14.39 0.51 -6.29
CA HIS A 35 -14.35 0.67 -4.83
C HIS A 35 -15.72 0.38 -4.17
N ASP A 36 -16.80 0.64 -4.88
CA ASP A 36 -18.19 0.38 -4.48
C ASP A 36 -18.52 -1.12 -4.34
N ALA A 37 -17.77 -1.98 -5.02
CA ALA A 37 -17.88 -3.43 -4.91
C ALA A 37 -17.01 -4.02 -3.78
N ILE A 38 -16.26 -3.20 -3.03
CA ILE A 38 -15.37 -3.64 -1.97
C ILE A 38 -16.03 -3.42 -0.60
N GLN A 39 -16.05 -4.46 0.22
CA GLN A 39 -16.43 -4.38 1.62
C GLN A 39 -15.19 -4.51 2.50
N ARG A 40 -15.01 -3.57 3.43
CA ARG A 40 -13.86 -3.56 4.34
C ARG A 40 -14.29 -3.44 5.78
N GLN A 41 -13.69 -4.24 6.65
CA GLN A 41 -13.79 -4.14 8.10
C GLN A 41 -12.38 -3.95 8.67
N ARG A 42 -12.26 -3.08 9.67
CA ARG A 42 -11.01 -2.79 10.36
C ARG A 42 -11.19 -2.94 11.86
N GLU A 43 -10.33 -3.74 12.47
CA GLU A 43 -10.12 -3.87 13.90
C GLU A 43 -8.81 -3.14 14.26
N VAL A 44 -8.87 -2.26 15.25
CA VAL A 44 -7.67 -1.60 15.80
C VAL A 44 -7.11 -2.48 16.91
N LEU A 45 -5.81 -2.72 16.86
CA LEU A 45 -5.06 -3.48 17.86
C LEU A 45 -4.11 -2.53 18.62
N ASP A 46 -3.70 -2.90 19.83
CA ASP A 46 -2.73 -2.12 20.61
C ASP A 46 -1.40 -1.94 19.87
N ASN A 47 -1.02 -2.91 19.04
CA ASN A 47 0.22 -2.94 18.27
C ASN A 47 0.02 -2.79 16.75
N GLY A 48 -1.16 -2.37 16.28
CA GLY A 48 -1.41 -2.23 14.84
C GLY A 48 -2.89 -2.27 14.43
N ILE A 49 -3.18 -2.97 13.33
CA ILE A 49 -4.54 -3.21 12.83
C ILE A 49 -4.69 -4.63 12.29
N ARG A 50 -5.92 -5.14 12.31
CA ARG A 50 -6.36 -6.30 11.54
C ARG A 50 -7.50 -5.88 10.62
N THR A 51 -7.46 -6.31 9.37
CA THR A 51 -8.45 -5.91 8.37
C THR A 51 -8.95 -7.11 7.60
N LEU A 52 -10.23 -7.07 7.22
CA LEU A 52 -10.87 -8.00 6.31
C LEU A 52 -11.41 -7.19 5.14
N THR A 53 -10.94 -7.49 3.93
CA THR A 53 -11.37 -6.81 2.71
C THR A 53 -11.91 -7.86 1.74
N THR A 54 -13.18 -7.76 1.38
CA THR A 54 -13.93 -8.79 0.65
C THR A 54 -14.74 -8.19 -0.49
N SER A 55 -15.16 -9.04 -1.42
CA SER A 55 -16.11 -8.68 -2.48
C SER A 55 -16.90 -9.91 -2.93
N ALA A 56 -18.14 -9.69 -3.35
CA ALA A 56 -18.94 -10.71 -4.04
C ALA A 56 -18.59 -10.80 -5.54
N ASP A 57 -17.82 -9.84 -6.07
CA ASP A 57 -17.39 -9.80 -7.46
C ASP A 57 -16.06 -10.56 -7.62
N PRO A 58 -16.02 -11.69 -8.35
CA PRO A 58 -14.81 -12.48 -8.51
C PRO A 58 -13.68 -11.71 -9.23
N GLU A 59 -13.99 -10.70 -10.04
CA GLU A 59 -12.96 -9.84 -10.65
C GLU A 59 -12.27 -8.96 -9.59
N VAL A 60 -13.03 -8.47 -8.61
CA VAL A 60 -12.51 -7.64 -7.51
C VAL A 60 -11.69 -8.51 -6.55
N VAL A 61 -12.14 -9.73 -6.26
CA VAL A 61 -11.36 -10.70 -5.47
C VAL A 61 -10.01 -10.97 -6.14
N ALA A 62 -9.98 -11.21 -7.45
CA ALA A 62 -8.74 -11.39 -8.19
C ALA A 62 -7.81 -10.15 -8.12
N LEU A 63 -8.38 -8.93 -8.19
CA LEU A 63 -7.62 -7.70 -8.02
C LEU A 63 -7.04 -7.56 -6.60
N LEU A 64 -7.77 -7.95 -5.56
CA LEU A 64 -7.28 -7.96 -4.17
C LEU A 64 -6.13 -8.97 -4.01
N HIS A 65 -6.27 -10.16 -4.58
CA HIS A 65 -5.26 -11.23 -4.55
C HIS A 65 -3.99 -10.88 -5.33
N ASP A 66 -4.08 -10.01 -6.35
CA ASP A 66 -2.92 -9.45 -7.05
C ASP A 66 -2.28 -8.32 -6.21
N HIS A 67 -3.10 -7.35 -5.81
CA HIS A 67 -2.63 -6.11 -5.20
C HIS A 67 -1.97 -6.31 -3.84
N VAL A 68 -2.62 -7.03 -2.91
CA VAL A 68 -2.20 -7.05 -1.50
C VAL A 68 -0.85 -7.76 -1.32
N PRO A 69 -0.60 -8.94 -1.90
CA PRO A 69 0.74 -9.55 -1.89
C PRO A 69 1.79 -8.69 -2.59
N ALA A 70 1.46 -8.03 -3.71
CA ALA A 70 2.38 -7.14 -4.41
C ALA A 70 2.76 -5.91 -3.56
N MET A 71 1.83 -5.35 -2.78
CA MET A 71 2.12 -4.25 -1.86
C MET A 71 3.02 -4.69 -0.71
N HIS A 72 2.80 -5.90 -0.17
CA HIS A 72 3.70 -6.46 0.84
C HIS A 72 5.11 -6.67 0.28
N GLN A 73 5.25 -7.28 -0.90
CA GLN A 73 6.56 -7.44 -1.55
C GLN A 73 7.25 -6.09 -1.77
N ARG A 74 6.50 -5.07 -2.19
CA ARG A 74 7.05 -3.72 -2.36
C ARG A 74 7.53 -3.11 -1.05
N LEU A 75 6.81 -3.34 0.04
CA LEU A 75 7.21 -2.90 1.36
C LEU A 75 8.56 -3.51 1.74
N GLU A 76 8.72 -4.83 1.60
CA GLU A 76 9.99 -5.52 1.86
C GLU A 76 11.14 -4.98 1.00
N GLU A 77 10.88 -4.75 -0.29
CA GLU A 77 11.88 -4.26 -1.25
C GLU A 77 12.17 -2.74 -1.15
N GLY A 78 11.40 -1.98 -0.36
CA GLY A 78 11.47 -0.51 -0.36
C GLY A 78 11.07 0.11 -1.71
N PHE A 79 10.11 -0.51 -2.43
CA PHE A 79 9.66 -0.10 -3.76
C PHE A 79 8.29 0.61 -3.74
N ALA A 80 8.26 1.82 -3.19
CA ALA A 80 7.02 2.59 -3.01
C ALA A 80 6.25 2.85 -4.31
N LEU A 81 4.92 2.66 -4.23
CA LEU A 81 3.96 2.98 -5.29
C LEU A 81 3.57 4.47 -5.26
N ARG A 82 3.21 4.99 -4.08
CA ARG A 82 2.75 6.38 -3.86
C ARG A 82 3.84 7.24 -3.22
N ARG A 83 4.86 7.62 -3.99
CA ARG A 83 6.00 8.42 -3.48
C ARG A 83 5.70 9.90 -3.20
N TRP A 84 4.54 10.38 -3.63
CA TRP A 84 4.11 11.77 -3.45
C TRP A 84 3.31 11.96 -2.16
N ASP A 85 2.75 10.88 -1.61
CA ASP A 85 1.85 10.91 -0.46
C ASP A 85 2.68 10.81 0.84
N PRO A 86 2.67 11.84 1.71
CA PRO A 86 3.55 11.90 2.90
C PRO A 86 3.44 10.66 3.81
N LEU A 87 2.22 10.14 3.99
CA LEU A 87 2.00 8.95 4.81
C LEU A 87 2.76 7.73 4.26
N TYR A 88 2.68 7.50 2.96
CA TYR A 88 3.34 6.37 2.32
C TYR A 88 4.86 6.56 2.26
N VAL A 89 5.34 7.80 2.12
CA VAL A 89 6.78 8.09 2.24
C VAL A 89 7.29 7.69 3.62
N GLU A 90 6.58 8.07 4.67
CA GLU A 90 6.96 7.79 6.06
C GLU A 90 6.85 6.28 6.39
N ILE A 91 5.78 5.59 5.99
CA ILE A 91 5.64 4.14 6.15
C ILE A 91 6.84 3.40 5.53
N PHE A 92 7.23 3.78 4.31
CA PHE A 92 8.36 3.14 3.63
C PHE A 92 9.71 3.45 4.29
N ALA A 93 9.84 4.60 4.95
CA ALA A 93 11.02 4.92 5.76
C ALA A 93 11.15 3.97 6.97
N HIS A 94 10.04 3.52 7.55
CA HIS A 94 9.99 2.64 8.72
C HIS A 94 9.70 1.16 8.39
N ARG A 95 9.74 0.76 7.12
CA ARG A 95 9.34 -0.60 6.66
C ARG A 95 9.98 -1.77 7.42
N GLN A 96 11.20 -1.61 7.95
CA GLN A 96 11.90 -2.66 8.71
C GLN A 96 11.30 -2.92 10.11
N GLN A 97 10.47 -2.00 10.60
CA GLN A 97 9.80 -2.07 11.90
C GLN A 97 8.33 -2.49 11.74
N LEU A 98 7.82 -2.58 10.51
CA LEU A 98 6.46 -2.97 10.18
C LEU A 98 6.44 -4.46 9.81
N ARG A 99 5.52 -5.22 10.39
CA ARG A 99 5.27 -6.62 10.02
C ARG A 99 3.88 -6.72 9.43
N MET A 100 3.77 -7.34 8.27
CA MET A 100 2.50 -7.54 7.58
C MET A 100 2.31 -9.03 7.32
N ALA A 101 1.19 -9.59 7.76
CA ALA A 101 0.78 -10.96 7.49
C ALA A 101 -0.48 -10.95 6.62
N ILE A 102 -0.50 -11.77 5.57
CA ILE A 102 -1.59 -11.85 4.59
C ILE A 102 -2.14 -13.27 4.59
N GLU A 103 -3.46 -13.37 4.66
CA GLU A 103 -4.22 -14.59 4.39
C GLU A 103 -5.17 -14.31 3.21
N LEU A 104 -5.01 -15.07 2.12
CA LEU A 104 -5.96 -15.04 1.01
C LEU A 104 -7.17 -15.89 1.36
N LEU A 105 -8.36 -15.32 1.15
CA LEU A 105 -9.65 -15.97 1.36
C LEU A 105 -10.34 -16.19 0.01
N GLU A 106 -11.37 -17.04 -0.02
CA GLU A 106 -12.15 -17.28 -1.24
C GLU A 106 -12.80 -16.00 -1.79
N ASP A 107 -13.27 -15.12 -0.91
CA ASP A 107 -14.00 -13.88 -1.22
C ASP A 107 -13.20 -12.61 -0.94
N GLY A 108 -11.89 -12.71 -0.67
CA GLY A 108 -11.09 -11.54 -0.32
C GLY A 108 -9.75 -11.83 0.33
N VAL A 109 -9.35 -10.94 1.25
CA VAL A 109 -8.07 -11.00 1.98
C VAL A 109 -8.25 -10.58 3.43
N ARG A 110 -7.51 -11.22 4.33
CA ARG A 110 -7.27 -10.75 5.68
C ARG A 110 -5.82 -10.30 5.81
N VAL A 111 -5.63 -9.12 6.37
CA VAL A 111 -4.31 -8.52 6.58
C VAL A 111 -4.15 -8.10 8.03
N GLU A 112 -3.05 -8.49 8.64
CA GLU A 112 -2.62 -7.98 9.94
C GLU A 112 -1.32 -7.19 9.76
N GLU A 113 -1.32 -5.93 10.17
CA GLU A 113 -0.17 -5.04 10.14
C GLU A 113 0.18 -4.64 11.57
N THR A 114 1.42 -4.86 11.99
CA THR A 114 1.85 -4.64 13.38
C THR A 114 3.24 -4.02 13.48
N SER A 115 3.53 -3.42 14.63
CA SER A 115 4.87 -2.99 15.02
C SER A 115 5.03 -2.99 16.54
N ASP A 116 6.28 -3.09 17.00
CA ASP A 116 6.64 -2.85 18.41
C ASP A 116 6.99 -1.37 18.66
N ASP A 117 7.12 -0.56 17.62
CA ASP A 117 7.36 0.88 17.71
C ASP A 117 6.03 1.65 17.68
N LEU A 118 5.76 2.44 18.74
CA LEU A 118 4.50 3.16 18.90
C LEU A 118 4.24 4.22 17.81
N TRP A 119 5.28 4.78 17.19
CA TRP A 119 5.11 5.67 16.04
C TRP A 119 4.66 4.89 14.81
N VAL A 120 5.29 3.75 14.55
CA VAL A 120 4.92 2.87 13.43
C VAL A 120 3.52 2.30 13.59
N VAL A 121 3.09 1.97 14.83
CA VAL A 121 1.70 1.60 15.13
C VAL A 121 0.72 2.70 14.68
N ARG A 122 1.03 3.97 14.95
CA ARG A 122 0.19 5.09 14.51
C ARG A 122 0.19 5.25 12.99
N LEU A 123 1.33 5.04 12.32
CA LEU A 123 1.41 5.05 10.86
C LEU A 123 0.55 3.94 10.23
N ILE A 124 0.58 2.73 10.80
CA ILE A 124 -0.27 1.60 10.39
C ILE A 124 -1.76 1.97 10.56
N GLN A 125 -2.14 2.56 11.69
CA GLN A 125 -3.53 2.98 11.91
C GLN A 125 -3.97 4.08 10.94
N ALA A 126 -3.10 5.04 10.64
CA ALA A 126 -3.32 6.06 9.62
C ALA A 126 -3.43 5.45 8.22
N HIS A 127 -2.59 4.46 7.89
CA HIS A 127 -2.71 3.67 6.67
C HIS A 127 -4.08 2.99 6.56
N GLY A 128 -4.53 2.36 7.66
CA GLY A 128 -5.85 1.78 7.76
C GLY A 128 -6.96 2.78 7.41
N THR A 129 -6.88 4.02 7.92
CA THR A 129 -7.82 5.10 7.61
C THR A 129 -7.74 5.56 6.15
N ALA A 130 -6.53 5.65 5.56
CA ALA A 130 -6.36 6.00 4.16
C ALA A 130 -7.01 4.95 3.22
N VAL A 131 -6.81 3.66 3.52
CA VAL A 131 -7.42 2.57 2.74
C VAL A 131 -8.95 2.54 2.92
N ASP A 132 -9.48 2.84 4.12
CA ASP A 132 -10.92 3.02 4.31
C ASP A 132 -11.47 4.12 3.39
N ALA A 133 -10.76 5.26 3.27
CA ALA A 133 -11.15 6.34 2.37
C ALA A 133 -11.11 5.94 0.89
N PHE A 134 -10.13 5.12 0.48
CA PHE A 134 -10.08 4.59 -0.90
C PHE A 134 -11.25 3.65 -1.20
N VAL A 135 -11.65 2.81 -0.24
CA VAL A 135 -12.84 1.96 -0.40
C VAL A 135 -14.12 2.81 -0.43
N ALA A 136 -14.20 3.88 0.37
CA ALA A 136 -15.38 4.73 0.43
C ALA A 136 -15.54 5.65 -0.80
N HIS A 137 -14.44 6.17 -1.35
CA HIS A 137 -14.46 7.27 -2.33
C HIS A 137 -13.58 7.06 -3.57
N GLY A 138 -12.96 5.88 -3.71
CA GLY A 138 -12.18 5.50 -4.88
C GLY A 138 -11.12 6.54 -5.26
N HIS A 139 -11.18 6.97 -6.52
CA HIS A 139 -10.24 7.93 -7.09
C HIS A 139 -10.24 9.31 -6.40
N GLU A 140 -11.37 9.75 -5.86
CA GLU A 140 -11.45 11.06 -5.18
C GLU A 140 -10.50 11.08 -3.97
N ALA A 141 -10.62 10.09 -3.09
CA ALA A 141 -9.72 9.97 -1.94
C ALA A 141 -8.27 9.69 -2.36
N ALA A 142 -8.06 8.83 -3.37
CA ALA A 142 -6.71 8.50 -3.84
C ALA A 142 -5.95 9.69 -4.46
N GLY A 143 -6.67 10.73 -4.90
CA GLY A 143 -6.11 11.98 -5.42
C GLY A 143 -5.71 12.99 -4.34
N GLN A 144 -6.04 12.74 -3.06
CA GLN A 144 -5.71 13.63 -1.94
C GLN A 144 -4.57 13.04 -1.08
N PRO A 145 -3.81 13.89 -0.34
CA PRO A 145 -2.89 13.41 0.67
C PRO A 145 -3.62 12.58 1.74
N SER A 146 -3.02 11.46 2.14
CA SER A 146 -3.55 10.64 3.22
C SER A 146 -3.31 11.33 4.59
N PRO A 147 -4.17 11.11 5.60
CA PRO A 147 -3.98 11.72 6.91
C PRO A 147 -2.70 11.21 7.59
N MET A 148 -1.91 12.11 8.18
CA MET A 148 -0.78 11.72 9.03
C MET A 148 -1.23 11.48 10.48
N PRO A 149 -0.51 10.63 11.24
CA PRO A 149 -0.71 10.55 12.68
C PRO A 149 -0.63 11.92 13.37
N GLY A 150 -1.65 12.26 14.16
CA GLY A 150 -1.72 13.55 14.87
C GLY A 150 -2.30 14.70 14.04
N GLU A 151 -2.59 14.51 12.75
CA GLU A 151 -3.37 15.45 11.94
C GLU A 151 -4.87 15.13 12.09
N GLY A 152 -5.40 15.46 13.25
CA GLY A 152 -6.81 15.31 13.61
C GLY A 152 -7.00 15.87 15.01
N LYS A 153 -7.81 16.93 15.12
CA LYS A 153 -8.10 17.60 16.40
C LYS A 153 -8.58 16.58 17.45
N ASP A 154 -8.08 16.77 18.66
CA ASP A 154 -8.70 16.30 19.92
C ASP A 154 -10.22 16.49 19.95
#